data_AF-A0A954HYD4-F1
#
_entry.id   AF-A0A954HYD4-F1
#
_cell.length_a   1.000
_cell.length_b   1.000
_cell.length_c   1.000
_cell.angle_alpha   90.00
_cell.angle_beta   90.00
_cell.angle_gamma   90.00
#
_symmetry.space_group_name_H-M   'P 1'
#
loop_
_entity.id
_entity.type
_entity.pdbx_description
1 polymer ?
#
loop_
_entity_poly.entity_id
_entity_poly.type
_entity_poly.pdbx_seq_one_letter_code
_entity_poly.pdbx_strand_id
1 'polypeptide(L)'
;IAALLPAARASAVRKELRELGVPVVSIHPIPHQMKYDRSEIYVEAGKPVEFIFENTDIMPHNLVIVKPGALQKVGLEAEKLTADPNAVANHFVPKVSEVLAHTKLLQPRDRETLLFTVPGQVGDYPFVCTYPGHWRTMNGVLHVVQSLDDVPPEVLAASQSAPAPTGPSRPFVRKWEFADLEGELGQLDGDRNPMEGQKLFTELSCVKCHKLHGQGGNVGPELVDVRKKLSEGKMNRPDVLVELITPSKKIDDKFRTVTLQKFDGTLVNGIILEETSTEVRLAANPLDEKASKEPIVVPVTEIEERFPSQVSLMPEGLLNTCSKEEILDLLHYVLTSPPGGHQH
;
A
#
# COMPACT_ATOMS: atom_id res chain seq x y z
N ILE A 1 -23.07 12.40 20.30
CA ILE A 1 -24.22 12.35 21.25
C ILE A 1 -23.90 11.47 22.48
N ALA A 2 -23.49 10.21 22.32
CA ALA A 2 -23.13 9.34 23.46
C ALA A 2 -21.91 9.80 24.30
N ALA A 3 -20.97 10.53 23.70
CA ALA A 3 -19.78 11.06 24.39
C ALA A 3 -20.06 12.17 25.41
N LEU A 4 -21.29 12.71 25.44
CA LEU A 4 -21.70 13.82 26.32
C LEU A 4 -22.60 13.36 27.50
N LEU A 5 -22.74 12.05 27.71
CA LEU A 5 -23.63 11.47 28.72
C LEU A 5 -22.85 10.83 29.90
N PRO A 6 -23.43 10.77 31.11
CA PRO A 6 -22.89 10.00 32.25
C PRO A 6 -22.66 8.53 31.88
N ALA A 7 -21.60 7.90 32.40
CA ALA A 7 -21.09 6.60 31.94
C ALA A 7 -22.15 5.48 31.80
N ALA A 8 -23.06 5.35 32.77
CA ALA A 8 -24.13 4.34 32.73
C ALA A 8 -25.15 4.59 31.59
N ARG A 9 -25.50 5.86 31.35
CA ARG A 9 -26.44 6.27 30.30
C ARG A 9 -25.78 6.24 28.92
N ALA A 10 -24.49 6.56 28.85
CA ALA A 10 -23.69 6.41 27.64
C ALA A 10 -23.53 4.95 27.21
N SER A 11 -23.44 4.02 28.17
CA SER A 11 -23.38 2.57 27.89
C SER A 11 -24.67 2.05 27.24
N ALA A 12 -25.83 2.41 27.81
CA ALA A 12 -27.14 2.02 27.27
C ALA A 12 -27.37 2.59 25.85
N VAL A 13 -27.05 3.87 25.62
CA VAL A 13 -27.18 4.50 24.30
C VAL A 13 -26.19 3.93 23.28
N ARG A 14 -24.97 3.57 23.69
CA ARG A 14 -24.00 2.87 22.81
C ARG A 14 -24.49 1.47 22.44
N LYS A 15 -25.15 0.77 23.37
CA LYS A 15 -25.75 -0.56 23.13
C LYS A 15 -26.89 -0.47 22.13
N GLU A 16 -27.82 0.46 22.34
CA GLU A 16 -28.95 0.71 21.43
C GLU A 16 -28.49 1.13 20.03
N LEU A 17 -27.46 1.98 19.91
CA LEU A 17 -26.88 2.36 18.62
C LEU A 17 -26.19 1.20 17.90
N ARG A 18 -25.57 0.24 18.62
CA ARG A 18 -25.00 -0.99 18.04
C ARG A 18 -26.09 -1.96 17.59
N GLU A 19 -27.24 -1.98 18.25
CA GLU A 19 -28.37 -2.83 17.88
C GLU A 19 -29.11 -2.30 16.63
N LEU A 20 -29.03 -0.99 16.36
CA LEU A 20 -29.69 -0.34 15.22
C LEU A 20 -28.83 -0.24 13.94
N GLY A 21 -27.51 -0.39 14.05
CA GLY A 21 -26.57 -0.23 12.92
C GLY A 21 -25.70 -1.45 12.69
N VAL A 22 -25.35 -1.73 11.43
CA VAL A 22 -24.36 -2.77 11.11
C VAL A 22 -22.97 -2.26 11.55
N PRO A 23 -22.24 -2.99 12.41
CA PRO A 23 -20.89 -2.59 12.82
C PRO A 23 -19.96 -2.52 11.61
N VAL A 24 -19.14 -1.47 11.54
CA VAL A 24 -18.17 -1.24 10.48
C VAL A 24 -16.75 -1.42 11.03
N VAL A 25 -15.94 -2.25 10.38
CA VAL A 25 -14.55 -2.53 10.72
C VAL A 25 -13.66 -2.14 9.54
N SER A 26 -12.81 -1.12 9.73
CA SER A 26 -11.83 -0.73 8.72
C SER A 26 -10.52 -1.49 8.94
N ILE A 27 -9.95 -2.02 7.86
CA ILE A 27 -8.68 -2.76 7.86
C ILE A 27 -7.81 -2.19 6.74
N HIS A 28 -6.53 -2.00 7.03
CA HIS A 28 -5.52 -1.54 6.08
C HIS A 28 -4.29 -2.45 6.14
N PRO A 29 -3.55 -2.64 5.05
CA PRO A 29 -2.19 -3.12 5.17
C PRO A 29 -1.32 -2.10 5.91
N ILE A 30 -0.34 -2.58 6.68
CA ILE A 30 0.75 -1.75 7.19
C ILE A 30 1.76 -1.62 6.05
N PRO A 31 2.01 -0.40 5.52
CA PRO A 31 2.84 -0.23 4.35
C PRO A 31 4.19 -0.95 4.44
N HIS A 32 4.49 -1.75 3.43
CA HIS A 32 5.72 -2.52 3.25
C HIS A 32 5.99 -3.62 4.30
N GLN A 33 5.02 -3.96 5.13
CA GLN A 33 5.20 -4.97 6.19
C GLN A 33 4.47 -6.29 5.92
N MET A 34 3.68 -6.39 4.85
CA MET A 34 2.85 -7.58 4.54
C MET A 34 2.08 -8.05 5.79
N LYS A 35 1.40 -7.10 6.44
CA LYS A 35 0.61 -7.26 7.65
C LYS A 35 -0.63 -6.40 7.56
N TYR A 36 -1.71 -6.83 8.20
CA TYR A 36 -2.83 -5.94 8.46
C TYR A 36 -2.54 -5.06 9.68
N ASP A 37 -3.09 -3.86 9.68
CA ASP A 37 -3.05 -2.91 10.79
C ASP A 37 -3.85 -3.43 12.01
N ARG A 38 -4.76 -4.38 11.79
CA ARG A 38 -5.47 -5.11 12.83
C ARG A 38 -5.15 -6.60 12.72
N SER A 39 -4.55 -7.15 13.77
CA SER A 39 -4.30 -8.59 13.88
C SER A 39 -5.42 -9.33 14.61
N GLU A 40 -6.19 -8.62 15.44
CA GLU A 40 -7.30 -9.17 16.23
C GLU A 40 -8.56 -8.33 15.98
N ILE A 41 -9.70 -8.97 15.71
CA ILE A 41 -10.99 -8.31 15.51
C ILE A 41 -12.06 -9.10 16.26
N TYR A 42 -12.95 -8.42 16.99
CA TYR A 42 -14.01 -9.07 17.76
C TYR A 42 -15.38 -8.72 17.18
N VAL A 43 -16.22 -9.72 16.94
CA VAL A 43 -17.59 -9.58 16.40
C VAL A 43 -18.55 -10.56 17.06
N GLU A 44 -19.84 -10.24 17.05
CA GLU A 44 -20.87 -11.09 17.67
C GLU A 44 -21.41 -12.13 16.69
N ALA A 45 -21.56 -13.36 17.17
CA ALA A 45 -22.08 -14.49 16.41
C ALA A 45 -23.46 -14.19 15.81
N GLY A 46 -23.65 -14.56 14.54
CA GLY A 46 -24.93 -14.45 13.83
C GLY A 46 -25.34 -13.04 13.40
N LYS A 47 -24.56 -12.00 13.74
CA LYS A 47 -24.85 -10.61 13.35
C LYS A 47 -24.16 -10.24 12.03
N PRO A 48 -24.73 -9.30 11.25
CA PRO A 48 -24.01 -8.72 10.12
C PRO A 48 -22.86 -7.82 10.60
N VAL A 49 -21.79 -7.76 9.82
CA VAL A 49 -20.67 -6.82 9.97
C VAL A 49 -20.23 -6.35 8.59
N GLU A 50 -19.83 -5.09 8.49
CA GLU A 50 -19.25 -4.49 7.30
C GLU A 50 -17.73 -4.35 7.48
N PHE A 51 -16.95 -4.97 6.60
CA PHE A 51 -15.52 -4.75 6.52
C PHE A 51 -15.20 -3.74 5.42
N ILE A 52 -14.49 -2.67 5.75
CA ILE A 52 -13.91 -1.77 4.76
C ILE A 52 -12.43 -2.13 4.67
N PHE A 53 -12.04 -2.73 3.56
CA PHE A 53 -10.63 -2.97 3.26
C PHE A 53 -10.14 -1.89 2.30
N GLU A 54 -9.17 -1.10 2.72
CA GLU A 54 -8.52 -0.09 1.89
C GLU A 54 -7.04 -0.42 1.78
N ASN A 55 -6.57 -0.62 0.54
CA ASN A 55 -5.18 -0.95 0.29
C ASN A 55 -4.33 0.33 0.30
N THR A 56 -3.76 0.66 1.44
CA THR A 56 -2.84 1.80 1.61
C THR A 56 -1.38 1.45 1.25
N ASP A 57 -1.09 0.21 0.87
CA ASP A 57 0.24 -0.25 0.46
C ASP A 57 0.44 -0.07 -1.05
N ILE A 58 1.68 -0.27 -1.49
CA ILE A 58 2.13 -0.19 -2.89
C ILE A 58 2.02 -1.52 -3.63
N MET A 59 1.69 -2.60 -2.93
CA MET A 59 1.51 -3.93 -3.50
C MET A 59 0.03 -4.36 -3.43
N PRO A 60 -0.44 -5.24 -4.34
CA PRO A 60 -1.83 -5.69 -4.30
C PRO A 60 -2.11 -6.53 -3.05
N HIS A 61 -3.31 -6.35 -2.50
CA HIS A 61 -3.77 -7.10 -1.35
C HIS A 61 -5.25 -7.44 -1.47
N ASN A 62 -5.65 -8.52 -0.84
CA ASN A 62 -7.05 -8.86 -0.59
C ASN A 62 -7.22 -9.19 0.90
N LEU A 63 -8.47 -9.37 1.32
CA LEU A 63 -8.86 -9.85 2.63
C LEU A 63 -9.76 -11.07 2.43
N VAL A 64 -9.34 -12.24 2.94
CA VAL A 64 -10.08 -13.50 2.83
C VAL A 64 -10.37 -14.04 4.23
N ILE A 65 -11.64 -14.18 4.59
CA ILE A 65 -12.09 -14.74 5.87
C ILE A 65 -12.31 -16.25 5.68
N VAL A 66 -11.75 -17.06 6.57
CA VAL A 66 -11.76 -18.53 6.44
C VAL A 66 -12.30 -19.22 7.69
N LYS A 67 -12.69 -20.49 7.53
CA LYS A 67 -13.13 -21.35 8.64
C LYS A 67 -12.03 -21.54 9.71
N PRO A 68 -12.41 -21.84 10.96
CA PRO A 68 -11.45 -22.16 12.01
C PRO A 68 -10.51 -23.30 11.59
N GLY A 69 -9.21 -23.13 11.87
CA GLY A 69 -8.18 -24.10 11.51
C GLY A 69 -7.82 -24.18 10.02
N ALA A 70 -8.43 -23.36 9.15
CA ALA A 70 -8.24 -23.47 7.70
C ALA A 70 -7.12 -22.59 7.12
N LEU A 71 -6.50 -21.71 7.92
CA LEU A 71 -5.53 -20.71 7.43
C LEU A 71 -4.43 -21.34 6.57
N GLN A 72 -3.75 -22.38 7.09
CA GLN A 72 -2.64 -23.01 6.38
C GLN A 72 -3.11 -23.67 5.08
N LYS A 73 -4.25 -24.37 5.11
CA LYS A 73 -4.83 -25.02 3.93
C LYS A 73 -5.15 -23.97 2.85
N VAL A 74 -5.89 -22.93 3.21
CA VAL A 74 -6.29 -21.87 2.27
C VAL A 74 -5.07 -21.13 1.73
N GLY A 75 -4.08 -20.83 2.58
CA GLY A 75 -2.82 -20.22 2.16
C GLY A 75 -2.09 -21.07 1.12
N LEU A 76 -1.90 -22.36 1.38
CA LEU A 76 -1.25 -23.28 0.44
C LEU A 76 -2.05 -23.47 -0.87
N GLU A 77 -3.38 -23.51 -0.82
CA GLU A 77 -4.20 -23.55 -2.04
C GLU A 77 -4.14 -22.24 -2.83
N ALA A 78 -4.04 -21.10 -2.15
CA ALA A 78 -3.85 -19.81 -2.81
C ALA A 78 -2.49 -19.74 -3.54
N GLU A 79 -1.43 -20.32 -2.97
CA GLU A 79 -0.13 -20.37 -3.65
C GLU A 79 -0.20 -21.10 -4.98
N LYS A 80 -0.97 -22.18 -5.06
CA LYS A 80 -1.14 -22.94 -6.31
C LYS A 80 -1.83 -22.12 -7.40
N LEU A 81 -2.63 -21.11 -7.03
CA LEU A 81 -3.27 -20.23 -8.01
C LEU A 81 -2.26 -19.37 -8.75
N THR A 82 -1.06 -19.18 -8.22
CA THR A 82 -0.05 -18.32 -8.84
C THR A 82 0.24 -18.68 -10.30
N ALA A 83 0.22 -19.98 -10.63
CA ALA A 83 0.43 -20.48 -11.99
C ALA A 83 -0.87 -20.55 -12.82
N ASP A 84 -2.03 -20.19 -12.26
CA ASP A 84 -3.31 -20.15 -12.97
C ASP A 84 -3.40 -18.84 -13.79
N PRO A 85 -3.55 -18.90 -15.13
CA PRO A 85 -3.72 -17.69 -15.94
C PRO A 85 -4.97 -16.88 -15.55
N ASN A 86 -5.92 -17.46 -14.82
CA ASN A 86 -7.11 -16.79 -14.31
C ASN A 86 -6.95 -16.27 -12.87
N ALA A 87 -5.78 -16.38 -12.24
CA ALA A 87 -5.58 -16.03 -10.85
C ALA A 87 -5.97 -14.58 -10.53
N VAL A 88 -5.58 -13.64 -11.38
CA VAL A 88 -5.94 -12.21 -11.25
C VAL A 88 -7.44 -12.02 -11.34
N ALA A 89 -8.10 -12.66 -12.31
CA ALA A 89 -9.55 -12.61 -12.49
C ALA A 89 -10.31 -13.25 -11.32
N ASN A 90 -9.72 -14.28 -10.70
CA ASN A 90 -10.20 -14.93 -9.48
C ASN A 90 -9.69 -14.25 -8.19
N HIS A 91 -9.03 -13.09 -8.29
CA HIS A 91 -8.53 -12.31 -7.16
C HIS A 91 -7.54 -13.04 -6.24
N PHE A 92 -6.86 -14.07 -6.75
CA PHE A 92 -6.03 -15.00 -5.97
C PHE A 92 -6.77 -15.68 -4.82
N VAL A 93 -8.09 -15.89 -4.94
CA VAL A 93 -8.89 -16.59 -3.93
C VAL A 93 -9.13 -18.05 -4.35
N PRO A 94 -8.65 -19.05 -3.59
CA PRO A 94 -8.83 -20.46 -3.95
C PRO A 94 -10.28 -20.88 -3.82
N LYS A 95 -10.75 -21.69 -4.77
CA LYS A 95 -12.12 -22.23 -4.80
C LYS A 95 -12.27 -23.42 -3.86
N VAL A 96 -12.12 -23.16 -2.56
CA VAL A 96 -12.28 -24.15 -1.48
C VAL A 96 -13.39 -23.77 -0.53
N SER A 97 -14.04 -24.78 0.06
CA SER A 97 -15.23 -24.61 0.92
C SER A 97 -14.96 -23.89 2.24
N GLU A 98 -13.68 -23.71 2.57
CA GLU A 98 -13.19 -23.08 3.78
C GLU A 98 -13.12 -21.56 3.70
N VAL A 99 -13.18 -20.99 2.49
CA VAL A 99 -13.35 -19.54 2.30
C VAL A 99 -14.80 -19.17 2.59
N LEU A 100 -15.00 -18.28 3.55
CA LEU A 100 -16.33 -17.83 3.98
C LEU A 100 -16.74 -16.54 3.28
N ALA A 101 -15.79 -15.63 3.09
CA ALA A 101 -15.98 -14.36 2.39
C ALA A 101 -14.62 -13.79 1.95
N HIS A 102 -14.62 -12.93 0.94
CA HIS A 102 -13.41 -12.28 0.50
C HIS A 102 -13.71 -10.95 -0.22
N THR A 103 -12.72 -10.07 -0.24
CA THR A 103 -12.66 -8.94 -1.17
C THR A 103 -12.10 -9.39 -2.53
N LYS A 104 -12.14 -8.50 -3.52
CA LYS A 104 -11.29 -8.58 -4.69
C LYS A 104 -9.83 -8.36 -4.29
N LEU A 105 -8.94 -8.62 -5.26
CA LEU A 105 -7.56 -8.17 -5.17
C LEU A 105 -7.54 -6.66 -5.43
N LEU A 106 -7.39 -5.91 -4.35
CA LEU A 106 -7.31 -4.45 -4.38
C LEU A 106 -5.93 -4.03 -4.83
N GLN A 107 -5.87 -3.20 -5.87
CA GLN A 107 -4.64 -2.51 -6.25
C GLN A 107 -4.32 -1.44 -5.21
N PRO A 108 -3.10 -0.89 -5.21
CA PRO A 108 -2.76 0.26 -4.37
C PRO A 108 -3.84 1.36 -4.46
N ARG A 109 -4.27 1.85 -3.30
CA ARG A 109 -5.30 2.90 -3.10
C ARG A 109 -6.73 2.49 -3.44
N ASP A 110 -6.97 1.26 -3.88
CA ASP A 110 -8.33 0.75 -4.01
C ASP A 110 -8.92 0.47 -2.63
N ARG A 111 -10.24 0.55 -2.57
CA ARG A 111 -11.01 0.15 -1.39
C ARG A 111 -12.22 -0.66 -1.80
N GLU A 112 -12.59 -1.60 -0.94
CA GLU A 112 -13.82 -2.38 -1.08
C GLU A 112 -14.51 -2.55 0.26
N THR A 113 -15.84 -2.51 0.20
CA THR A 113 -16.71 -2.82 1.33
C THR A 113 -17.23 -4.25 1.18
N LEU A 114 -16.92 -5.10 2.14
CA LEU A 114 -17.37 -6.49 2.25
C LEU A 114 -18.43 -6.60 3.35
N LEU A 115 -19.68 -6.82 2.97
CA LEU A 115 -20.73 -7.18 3.92
C LEU A 115 -20.63 -8.67 4.26
N PHE A 116 -20.50 -9.00 5.54
CA PHE A 116 -20.31 -10.36 6.03
C PHE A 116 -21.33 -10.69 7.12
N THR A 117 -22.04 -11.80 6.97
CA THR A 117 -22.87 -12.34 8.05
C THR A 117 -21.99 -13.25 8.91
N VAL A 118 -21.74 -12.85 10.15
CA VAL A 118 -20.89 -13.59 11.07
C VAL A 118 -21.52 -14.97 11.35
N PRO A 119 -20.75 -16.06 11.31
CA PRO A 119 -21.25 -17.39 11.66
C PRO A 119 -21.87 -17.40 13.06
N GLY A 120 -22.90 -18.22 13.27
CA GLY A 120 -23.52 -18.40 14.59
C GLY A 120 -22.65 -19.18 15.58
N GLN A 121 -21.59 -19.85 15.10
CA GLN A 121 -20.67 -20.61 15.94
C GLN A 121 -19.54 -19.71 16.43
N VAL A 122 -19.43 -19.57 17.76
CA VAL A 122 -18.32 -18.89 18.42
C VAL A 122 -16.98 -19.59 18.14
N GLY A 123 -15.92 -18.80 18.07
CA GLY A 123 -14.56 -19.30 17.84
C GLY A 123 -13.70 -18.35 17.00
N ASP A 124 -12.52 -18.83 16.66
CA ASP A 124 -11.50 -18.05 15.97
C ASP A 124 -11.52 -18.33 14.48
N TYR A 125 -11.89 -17.31 13.70
CA TYR A 125 -11.98 -17.37 12.25
C TYR A 125 -10.81 -16.57 11.69
N PRO A 126 -9.80 -17.20 11.09
CA PRO A 126 -8.68 -16.46 10.54
C PRO A 126 -9.13 -15.60 9.35
N PHE A 127 -8.51 -14.44 9.19
CA PHE A 127 -8.51 -13.71 7.93
C PHE A 127 -7.08 -13.58 7.40
N VAL A 128 -6.92 -13.60 6.08
CA VAL A 128 -5.62 -13.77 5.44
C VAL A 128 -5.58 -13.10 4.07
N CYS A 129 -4.41 -12.57 3.71
CA CYS A 129 -4.14 -12.12 2.35
C CYS A 129 -3.67 -13.33 1.54
N THR A 130 -4.37 -13.64 0.46
CA THR A 130 -4.05 -14.76 -0.42
C THR A 130 -3.30 -14.34 -1.68
N TYR A 131 -2.91 -13.07 -1.80
CA TYR A 131 -1.94 -12.65 -2.82
C TYR A 131 -0.63 -13.45 -2.63
N PRO A 132 0.04 -13.89 -3.72
CA PRO A 132 1.13 -14.85 -3.62
C PRO A 132 2.22 -14.44 -2.63
N GLY A 133 2.61 -15.37 -1.75
CA GLY A 133 3.64 -15.16 -0.73
C GLY A 133 3.18 -14.43 0.55
N HIS A 134 2.05 -13.71 0.53
CA HIS A 134 1.66 -12.83 1.65
C HIS A 134 1.06 -13.59 2.85
N TRP A 135 0.36 -14.70 2.60
CA TRP A 135 -0.46 -15.39 3.62
C TRP A 135 0.31 -15.82 4.88
N ARG A 136 1.62 -16.05 4.77
CA ARG A 136 2.48 -16.48 5.89
C ARG A 136 2.60 -15.43 6.99
N THR A 137 2.57 -14.15 6.61
CA THR A 137 2.76 -13.03 7.55
C THR A 137 1.56 -12.10 7.61
N MET A 138 0.76 -12.05 6.53
CA MET A 138 -0.37 -11.16 6.37
C MET A 138 -1.68 -11.86 6.72
N ASN A 139 -1.86 -12.12 8.01
CA ASN A 139 -3.07 -12.73 8.55
C ASN A 139 -3.39 -12.16 9.94
N GLY A 140 -4.61 -12.42 10.40
CA GLY A 140 -5.09 -12.10 11.74
C GLY A 140 -6.29 -12.97 12.09
N VAL A 141 -6.91 -12.72 13.23
CA VAL A 141 -8.02 -13.51 13.76
C VAL A 141 -9.27 -12.66 13.98
N LEU A 142 -10.37 -13.13 13.42
CA LEU A 142 -11.71 -12.67 13.73
C LEU A 142 -12.28 -13.55 14.85
N HIS A 143 -12.27 -13.04 16.08
CA HIS A 143 -12.89 -13.66 17.24
C HIS A 143 -14.40 -13.48 17.19
N VAL A 144 -15.11 -14.57 16.96
CA VAL A 144 -16.57 -14.62 17.01
C VAL A 144 -16.99 -14.96 18.44
N VAL A 145 -17.56 -13.98 19.13
CA VAL A 145 -18.00 -14.08 20.53
C VAL A 145 -19.53 -14.08 20.62
N GLN A 146 -20.07 -14.58 21.73
CA GLN A 146 -21.51 -14.56 21.95
C GLN A 146 -22.04 -13.14 22.20
N SER A 147 -21.25 -12.33 22.92
CA SER A 147 -21.52 -10.94 23.24
C SER A 147 -20.21 -10.17 23.33
N LEU A 148 -20.14 -8.96 22.78
CA LEU A 148 -18.99 -8.08 22.96
C LEU A 148 -18.88 -7.57 24.40
N ASP A 149 -19.97 -7.61 25.18
CA ASP A 149 -19.95 -7.24 26.61
C ASP A 149 -19.08 -8.22 27.44
N ASP A 150 -18.80 -9.42 26.93
CA ASP A 150 -18.00 -10.44 27.61
C ASP A 150 -16.48 -10.29 27.34
N VAL A 151 -16.10 -9.42 26.40
CA VAL A 151 -14.69 -9.19 26.06
C VAL A 151 -14.14 -8.05 26.93
N PRO A 152 -12.99 -8.22 27.59
CA PRO A 152 -12.41 -7.17 28.42
C PRO A 152 -12.25 -5.85 27.64
N PRO A 153 -12.69 -4.70 28.17
CA PRO A 153 -12.67 -3.43 27.45
C PRO A 153 -11.29 -3.03 26.93
N GLU A 154 -10.22 -3.37 27.65
CA GLU A 154 -8.84 -3.15 27.25
C GLU A 154 -8.44 -3.94 26.00
N VAL A 155 -8.97 -5.16 25.85
CA VAL A 155 -8.75 -6.01 24.67
C VAL A 155 -9.49 -5.45 23.47
N LEU A 156 -10.76 -5.04 23.65
CA LEU A 156 -11.54 -4.39 22.59
C LEU A 156 -10.93 -3.05 22.15
N ALA A 157 -10.37 -2.29 23.08
CA ALA A 157 -9.69 -1.05 22.77
C ALA A 157 -8.42 -1.29 21.94
N ALA A 158 -7.60 -2.27 22.35
CA ALA A 158 -6.38 -2.66 21.63
C ALA A 158 -6.67 -3.21 20.23
N SER A 159 -7.75 -3.98 20.05
CA SER A 159 -8.15 -4.53 18.75
C SER A 159 -8.69 -3.46 17.78
N GLN A 160 -9.08 -2.29 18.29
CA GLN A 160 -9.62 -1.18 17.49
C GLN A 160 -8.56 -0.13 17.15
N SER A 161 -7.45 -0.07 17.88
CA SER A 161 -6.34 0.81 17.57
C SER A 161 -5.50 0.23 16.43
N ALA A 162 -5.56 0.85 15.25
CA ALA A 162 -4.52 0.65 14.25
C ALA A 162 -3.17 1.13 14.82
N PRO A 163 -2.03 0.47 14.53
CA PRO A 163 -0.72 1.04 14.81
C PRO A 163 -0.67 2.44 14.22
N ALA A 164 -0.30 3.43 15.05
CA ALA A 164 -0.28 4.82 14.63
C ALA A 164 0.63 4.96 13.39
N PRO A 165 0.17 5.63 12.32
CA PRO A 165 1.05 6.03 11.24
C PRO A 165 2.20 6.84 11.85
N THR A 166 3.42 6.39 11.69
CA THR A 166 4.61 7.11 12.16
C THR A 166 4.92 8.23 11.16
N GLY A 167 4.11 9.30 11.16
CA GLY A 167 4.29 10.46 10.29
C GLY A 167 3.26 11.58 10.53
N PRO A 168 3.57 12.83 10.15
CA PRO A 168 2.62 13.93 10.24
C PRO A 168 1.42 13.70 9.30
N SER A 169 0.20 13.70 9.84
CA SER A 169 -1.04 13.56 9.06
C SER A 169 -1.48 14.93 8.52
N ARG A 170 -1.37 15.15 7.21
CA ARG A 170 -1.83 16.36 6.51
C ARG A 170 -3.31 16.20 6.09
N PRO A 171 -4.15 17.25 6.19
CA PRO A 171 -5.53 17.16 5.72
C PRO A 171 -5.58 17.00 4.20
N PHE A 172 -6.58 16.26 3.71
CA PHE A 172 -6.86 16.18 2.28
C PHE A 172 -7.26 17.56 1.74
N VAL A 173 -6.64 17.95 0.62
CA VAL A 173 -6.95 19.20 -0.09
C VAL A 173 -7.83 18.88 -1.29
N ARG A 174 -7.30 18.15 -2.28
CA ARG A 174 -8.04 17.66 -3.44
C ARG A 174 -7.26 16.59 -4.19
N LYS A 175 -7.94 15.85 -5.07
CA LYS A 175 -7.26 15.10 -6.15
C LYS A 175 -6.86 16.09 -7.23
N TRP A 176 -5.55 16.24 -7.45
CA TRP A 176 -5.00 17.10 -8.48
C TRP A 176 -4.96 16.39 -9.82
N GLU A 177 -5.38 17.07 -10.88
CA GLU A 177 -5.23 16.61 -12.26
C GLU A 177 -4.21 17.48 -12.99
N PHE A 178 -3.67 16.97 -14.10
CA PHE A 178 -2.67 17.69 -14.90
C PHE A 178 -3.15 19.09 -15.32
N ALA A 179 -4.42 19.19 -15.72
CA ALA A 179 -5.05 20.46 -16.13
C ALA A 179 -5.14 21.49 -14.99
N ASP A 180 -5.10 21.08 -13.72
CA ASP A 180 -5.14 22.01 -12.58
C ASP A 180 -3.82 22.77 -12.38
N LEU A 181 -2.72 22.25 -12.94
CA LEU A 181 -1.35 22.66 -12.61
C LEU A 181 -0.51 23.04 -13.84
N GLU A 182 -0.83 22.53 -15.04
CA GLU A 182 -0.02 22.75 -16.25
C GLU A 182 0.20 24.23 -16.59
N GLY A 183 -0.81 25.07 -16.39
CA GLY A 183 -0.73 26.52 -16.64
C GLY A 183 0.16 27.29 -15.66
N GLU A 184 0.50 26.67 -14.53
CA GLU A 184 1.27 27.29 -13.45
C GLU A 184 2.78 26.97 -13.56
N LEU A 185 3.18 26.02 -14.41
CA LEU A 185 4.56 25.55 -14.53
C LEU A 185 5.57 26.61 -15.00
N GLY A 186 5.08 27.71 -15.59
CA GLY A 186 5.89 28.88 -15.94
C GLY A 186 6.38 29.66 -14.70
N GLN A 187 5.74 29.47 -13.55
CA GLN A 187 6.05 30.19 -12.31
C GLN A 187 7.11 29.50 -11.46
N LEU A 188 7.64 28.35 -11.90
CA LEU A 188 8.67 27.63 -11.15
C LEU A 188 10.00 28.36 -11.09
N ASP A 189 10.26 29.33 -11.97
CA ASP A 189 11.46 30.19 -11.91
C ASP A 189 11.24 31.50 -11.15
N GLY A 190 10.03 31.69 -10.61
CA GLY A 190 9.66 32.86 -9.82
C GLY A 190 10.13 32.79 -8.37
N ASP A 191 9.56 33.66 -7.54
CA ASP A 191 9.79 33.67 -6.10
C ASP A 191 9.07 32.46 -5.46
N ARG A 192 9.81 31.36 -5.34
CA ARG A 192 9.34 30.08 -4.78
C ARG A 192 10.09 29.79 -3.49
N ASN A 193 9.49 29.01 -2.60
CA ASN A 193 10.08 28.68 -1.30
C ASN A 193 10.79 27.31 -1.36
N PRO A 194 12.12 27.24 -1.60
CA PRO A 194 12.83 25.98 -1.68
C PRO A 194 12.86 25.23 -0.34
N MET A 195 12.74 25.92 0.80
CA MET A 195 12.69 25.27 2.11
C MET A 195 11.37 24.53 2.33
N GLU A 196 10.24 25.12 1.91
CA GLU A 196 8.96 24.43 1.96
C GLU A 196 8.94 23.24 0.98
N GLY A 197 9.48 23.42 -0.23
CA GLY A 197 9.65 22.32 -1.17
C GLY A 197 10.50 21.16 -0.63
N GLN A 198 11.61 21.45 0.05
CA GLN A 198 12.44 20.44 0.71
C GLN A 198 11.71 19.72 1.85
N LYS A 199 10.96 20.47 2.66
CA LYS A 199 10.13 19.91 3.74
C LYS A 199 9.08 18.95 3.17
N LEU A 200 8.35 19.36 2.14
CA LEU A 200 7.37 18.52 1.45
C LEU A 200 7.99 17.28 0.82
N PHE A 201 9.19 17.39 0.24
CA PHE A 201 9.92 16.25 -0.30
C PHE A 201 10.18 15.16 0.76
N THR A 202 10.34 15.56 2.01
CA THR A 202 10.51 14.65 3.15
C THR A 202 9.16 14.15 3.68
N GLU A 203 8.20 15.05 3.91
CA GLU A 203 6.88 14.72 4.47
C GLU A 203 6.07 13.77 3.57
N LEU A 204 6.14 13.97 2.25
CA LEU A 204 5.50 13.09 1.27
C LEU A 204 6.29 11.80 1.02
N SER A 205 7.36 11.55 1.79
CA SER A 205 8.24 10.39 1.67
C SER A 205 8.94 10.23 0.32
N CYS A 206 8.99 11.26 -0.52
CA CYS A 206 9.70 11.22 -1.80
C CYS A 206 11.20 10.87 -1.59
N VAL A 207 11.79 11.40 -0.51
CA VAL A 207 13.18 11.13 -0.10
C VAL A 207 13.47 9.64 0.16
N LYS A 208 12.47 8.83 0.51
CA LYS A 208 12.67 7.38 0.73
C LYS A 208 13.02 6.66 -0.56
N CYS A 209 12.49 7.14 -1.70
CA CYS A 209 12.68 6.51 -3.00
C CYS A 209 13.71 7.22 -3.87
N HIS A 210 13.73 8.55 -3.83
CA HIS A 210 14.49 9.39 -4.75
C HIS A 210 15.66 10.08 -4.06
N LYS A 211 16.82 10.02 -4.71
CA LYS A 211 17.98 10.80 -4.28
C LYS A 211 17.93 12.21 -4.87
N LEU A 212 18.18 13.20 -4.02
CA LEU A 212 18.41 14.58 -4.41
C LEU A 212 19.46 15.21 -3.49
N HIS A 213 20.41 15.96 -4.06
CA HIS A 213 21.51 16.58 -3.30
C HIS A 213 22.31 15.59 -2.42
N GLY A 214 22.46 14.34 -2.88
CA GLY A 214 23.17 13.30 -2.14
C GLY A 214 22.39 12.65 -0.99
N GLN A 215 21.13 13.05 -0.76
CA GLN A 215 20.25 12.48 0.26
C GLN A 215 19.08 11.73 -0.35
N GLY A 216 18.68 10.63 0.28
CA GLY A 216 17.52 9.82 -0.12
C GLY A 216 17.86 8.43 -0.66
N GLY A 217 16.83 7.73 -1.13
CA GLY A 217 16.92 6.35 -1.62
C GLY A 217 17.27 6.20 -3.11
N ASN A 218 17.43 4.95 -3.55
CA ASN A 218 17.76 4.58 -4.93
C ASN A 218 16.68 3.67 -5.56
N VAL A 219 15.43 3.79 -5.09
CA VAL A 219 14.29 3.00 -5.61
C VAL A 219 13.78 3.62 -6.91
N GLY A 220 13.72 4.95 -6.96
CA GLY A 220 13.44 5.73 -8.16
C GLY A 220 14.69 6.38 -8.74
N PRO A 221 14.56 7.11 -9.86
CA PRO A 221 15.66 7.85 -10.45
C PRO A 221 16.19 8.93 -9.51
N GLU A 222 17.49 9.22 -9.62
CA GLU A 222 18.06 10.40 -8.99
C GLU A 222 17.52 11.65 -9.68
N LEU A 223 17.06 12.61 -8.89
CA LEU A 223 16.36 13.77 -9.44
C LEU A 223 17.32 14.76 -10.14
N VAL A 224 18.63 14.62 -9.91
CA VAL A 224 19.65 15.32 -10.69
C VAL A 224 19.65 14.88 -12.16
N ASP A 225 19.33 13.62 -12.46
CA ASP A 225 19.21 13.12 -13.84
C ASP A 225 17.98 13.70 -14.53
N VAL A 226 16.88 13.89 -13.78
CA VAL A 226 15.68 14.57 -14.28
C VAL A 226 16.00 16.01 -14.66
N ARG A 227 16.74 16.74 -13.81
CA ARG A 227 17.23 18.10 -14.13
C ARG A 227 18.11 18.14 -15.36
N LYS A 228 19.01 17.16 -15.50
CA LYS A 228 19.86 17.04 -16.69
C LYS A 228 19.03 16.83 -17.95
N LYS A 229 18.06 15.90 -17.93
CA LYS A 229 17.14 15.67 -19.06
C LYS A 229 16.34 16.93 -19.44
N LEU A 230 15.90 17.71 -18.45
CA LEU A 230 15.27 19.01 -18.69
C LEU A 230 16.21 20.00 -19.39
N SER A 231 17.45 20.13 -18.89
CA SER A 231 18.45 21.05 -19.48
C SER A 231 18.87 20.66 -20.90
N GLU A 232 18.85 19.37 -21.22
CA GLU A 232 19.18 18.84 -22.54
C GLU A 232 17.97 18.82 -23.51
N GLY A 233 16.80 19.28 -23.06
CA GLY A 233 15.56 19.27 -23.87
C GLY A 233 15.00 17.87 -24.14
N LYS A 234 15.46 16.84 -23.40
CA LYS A 234 14.98 15.44 -23.52
C LYS A 234 13.72 15.17 -22.69
N MET A 235 13.34 16.13 -21.85
CA MET A 235 12.16 16.12 -21.00
C MET A 235 11.73 17.57 -20.81
N ASN A 236 10.45 17.82 -20.56
CA ASN A 236 9.93 19.15 -20.21
C ASN A 236 9.20 19.12 -18.85
N ARG A 237 8.88 20.30 -18.31
CA ARG A 237 8.19 20.42 -17.00
C ARG A 237 6.83 19.70 -16.98
N PRO A 238 5.98 19.81 -18.02
CA PRO A 238 4.76 19.01 -18.13
C PRO A 238 4.99 17.50 -18.00
N ASP A 239 6.04 16.94 -18.64
CA ASP A 239 6.35 15.52 -18.53
C ASP A 239 6.59 15.12 -17.06
N VAL A 240 7.36 15.91 -16.32
CA VAL A 240 7.62 15.66 -14.90
C VAL A 240 6.34 15.75 -14.06
N LEU A 241 5.46 16.70 -14.36
CA LEU A 241 4.17 16.80 -13.69
C LEU A 241 3.30 15.55 -13.93
N VAL A 242 3.32 15.00 -15.14
CA VAL A 242 2.62 13.75 -15.48
C VAL A 242 3.17 12.57 -14.68
N GLU A 243 4.49 12.47 -14.50
CA GLU A 243 5.12 11.42 -13.67
C GLU A 243 4.70 11.53 -12.19
N LEU A 244 4.46 12.75 -11.68
CA LEU A 244 4.00 12.95 -10.29
C LEU A 244 2.51 12.68 -10.08
N ILE A 245 1.66 13.05 -11.05
CA ILE A 245 0.20 12.89 -10.94
C ILE A 245 -0.23 11.48 -11.34
N THR A 246 0.43 10.90 -12.34
CA THR A 246 0.12 9.59 -12.94
C THR A 246 1.38 8.71 -13.07
N PRO A 247 2.08 8.38 -11.97
CA PRO A 247 3.33 7.62 -11.99
C PRO A 247 3.25 6.24 -12.68
N SER A 248 2.08 5.61 -12.73
CA SER A 248 1.88 4.33 -13.42
C SER A 248 1.67 4.46 -14.94
N LYS A 249 1.49 5.67 -15.48
CA LYS A 249 1.23 5.90 -16.91
C LYS A 249 2.39 5.42 -17.79
N LYS A 250 3.62 5.64 -17.33
CA LYS A 250 4.84 5.18 -17.99
C LYS A 250 5.87 4.87 -16.93
N ILE A 251 6.25 3.60 -16.84
CA ILE A 251 7.25 3.13 -15.88
C ILE A 251 8.51 2.78 -16.66
N ASP A 252 9.64 3.39 -16.31
CA ASP A 252 10.95 3.00 -16.84
C ASP A 252 11.31 1.62 -16.29
N ASP A 253 11.71 0.70 -17.17
CA ASP A 253 11.95 -0.70 -16.80
C ASP A 253 13.04 -0.86 -15.74
N LYS A 254 13.97 0.11 -15.64
CA LYS A 254 14.99 0.15 -14.58
C LYS A 254 14.40 0.25 -13.17
N PHE A 255 13.22 0.85 -13.03
CA PHE A 255 12.56 1.06 -11.73
C PHE A 255 11.27 0.25 -11.61
N ARG A 256 10.97 -0.59 -12.61
CA ARG A 256 9.77 -1.42 -12.63
C ARG A 256 9.99 -2.68 -11.80
N THR A 257 9.05 -2.96 -10.91
CA THR A 257 8.99 -4.26 -10.23
C THR A 257 8.61 -5.35 -11.23
N VAL A 258 9.29 -6.48 -11.15
CA VAL A 258 8.97 -7.70 -11.88
C VAL A 258 8.68 -8.83 -10.89
N THR A 259 7.75 -9.70 -11.24
CA THR A 259 7.64 -11.02 -10.64
C THR A 259 8.24 -12.03 -11.59
N LEU A 260 9.29 -12.72 -11.15
CA LEU A 260 9.86 -13.86 -11.84
C LEU A 260 9.22 -15.13 -11.30
N GLN A 261 8.67 -15.94 -12.19
CA GLN A 261 8.22 -17.29 -11.87
C GLN A 261 9.30 -18.28 -12.27
N LYS A 262 9.70 -19.14 -11.32
CA LYS A 262 10.63 -20.23 -11.58
C LYS A 262 9.90 -21.51 -12.00
N PHE A 263 10.59 -22.42 -12.69
CA PHE A 263 10.07 -23.74 -13.06
C PHE A 263 9.66 -24.62 -11.87
N ASP A 264 10.21 -24.37 -10.67
CA ASP A 264 9.79 -25.04 -9.43
C ASP A 264 8.51 -24.42 -8.81
N GLY A 265 7.92 -23.43 -9.47
CA GLY A 265 6.73 -22.69 -9.02
C GLY A 265 7.04 -21.55 -8.04
N THR A 266 8.30 -21.35 -7.65
CA THR A 266 8.68 -20.25 -6.76
C THR A 266 8.55 -18.91 -7.47
N LEU A 267 7.94 -17.93 -6.79
CA LEU A 267 7.98 -16.55 -7.25
C LEU A 267 9.05 -15.75 -6.54
N VAL A 268 9.73 -14.91 -7.31
CA VAL A 268 10.64 -13.90 -6.82
C VAL A 268 10.18 -12.55 -7.34
N ASN A 269 9.74 -11.67 -6.43
CA ASN A 269 9.32 -10.31 -6.76
C ASN A 269 10.42 -9.31 -6.39
N GLY A 270 10.65 -8.32 -7.24
CA GLY A 270 11.58 -7.22 -6.94
C GLY A 270 11.89 -6.34 -8.14
N ILE A 271 12.75 -5.35 -7.94
CA ILE A 271 13.32 -4.54 -9.03
C ILE A 271 14.59 -5.23 -9.55
N ILE A 272 14.74 -5.35 -10.86
CA ILE A 272 15.96 -5.89 -11.47
C ILE A 272 17.10 -4.87 -11.27
N LEU A 273 18.12 -5.28 -10.52
CA LEU A 273 19.34 -4.49 -10.32
C LEU A 273 20.36 -4.74 -11.43
N GLU A 274 20.47 -6.00 -11.84
CA GLU A 274 21.43 -6.48 -12.82
C GLU A 274 20.87 -7.72 -13.50
N GLU A 275 21.11 -7.86 -14.80
CA GLU A 275 20.78 -9.05 -15.57
C GLU A 275 21.93 -9.37 -16.51
N THR A 276 22.37 -10.63 -16.47
CA THR A 276 23.38 -11.20 -17.36
C THR A 276 22.76 -12.34 -18.18
N SER A 277 23.53 -12.96 -19.07
CA SER A 277 23.06 -14.15 -19.80
C SER A 277 22.80 -15.37 -18.90
N THR A 278 23.27 -15.37 -17.65
CA THR A 278 23.18 -16.52 -16.74
C THR A 278 22.30 -16.27 -15.53
N GLU A 279 22.16 -15.03 -15.07
CA GLU A 279 21.42 -14.71 -13.84
C GLU A 279 20.73 -13.34 -13.86
N VAL A 280 19.64 -13.23 -13.10
CA VAL A 280 18.91 -11.99 -12.79
C VAL A 280 19.05 -11.72 -11.30
N ARG A 281 19.41 -10.48 -10.93
CA ARG A 281 19.59 -10.03 -9.54
C ARG A 281 18.50 -9.04 -9.18
N LEU A 282 17.70 -9.35 -8.16
CA LEU A 282 16.54 -8.53 -7.76
C LEU A 282 16.68 -7.95 -6.35
N ALA A 283 16.18 -6.73 -6.17
CA ALA A 283 15.89 -6.16 -4.86
C ALA A 283 14.43 -6.40 -4.49
N ALA A 284 14.16 -7.26 -3.50
CA ALA A 284 12.80 -7.64 -3.11
C ALA A 284 12.02 -6.53 -2.38
N ASN A 285 12.69 -5.78 -1.51
CA ASN A 285 12.09 -4.63 -0.83
C ASN A 285 13.15 -3.55 -0.59
N PRO A 286 13.38 -2.65 -1.56
CA PRO A 286 14.42 -1.64 -1.45
C PRO A 286 14.06 -0.49 -0.48
N LEU A 287 12.86 -0.51 0.11
CA LEU A 287 12.38 0.49 1.09
C LEU A 287 12.47 0.03 2.54
N ASP A 288 12.69 -1.27 2.79
CA ASP A 288 12.85 -1.80 4.14
C ASP A 288 14.32 -1.79 4.56
N GLU A 289 14.68 -0.89 5.47
CA GLU A 289 16.04 -0.78 6.02
C GLU A 289 16.50 -2.04 6.77
N LYS A 290 15.55 -2.89 7.20
CA LYS A 290 15.82 -4.17 7.89
C LYS A 290 15.83 -5.35 6.94
N ALA A 291 15.35 -5.19 5.70
CA ALA A 291 15.44 -6.25 4.70
C ALA A 291 16.90 -6.50 4.33
N SER A 292 17.19 -7.75 3.94
CA SER A 292 18.50 -8.11 3.41
C SER A 292 18.83 -7.19 2.25
N LYS A 293 19.97 -6.49 2.33
CA LYS A 293 20.49 -5.66 1.24
C LYS A 293 21.14 -6.51 0.13
N GLU A 294 21.32 -7.80 0.38
CA GLU A 294 21.82 -8.74 -0.62
C GLU A 294 20.76 -8.98 -1.70
N PRO A 295 21.09 -8.81 -3.00
CA PRO A 295 20.19 -9.12 -4.09
C PRO A 295 19.79 -10.59 -4.09
N ILE A 296 18.53 -10.86 -4.41
CA ILE A 296 18.09 -12.22 -4.74
C ILE A 296 18.64 -12.57 -6.12
N VAL A 297 19.46 -13.60 -6.20
CA VAL A 297 20.01 -14.10 -7.47
C VAL A 297 19.15 -15.24 -7.97
N VAL A 298 18.64 -15.11 -9.19
CA VAL A 298 17.83 -16.13 -9.86
C VAL A 298 18.52 -16.52 -11.16
N PRO A 299 19.00 -17.77 -11.32
CA PRO A 299 19.55 -18.23 -12.59
C PRO A 299 18.53 -18.09 -13.72
N VAL A 300 18.93 -17.58 -14.88
CA VAL A 300 18.04 -17.41 -16.04
C VAL A 300 17.43 -18.74 -16.46
N THR A 301 18.16 -19.85 -16.31
CA THR A 301 17.70 -21.21 -16.60
C THR A 301 16.59 -21.69 -15.66
N GLU A 302 16.40 -21.04 -14.51
CA GLU A 302 15.33 -21.37 -13.58
C GLU A 302 14.05 -20.57 -13.86
N ILE A 303 14.11 -19.51 -14.68
CA ILE A 303 12.99 -18.61 -14.94
C ILE A 303 12.10 -19.20 -16.04
N GLU A 304 10.83 -19.42 -15.72
CA GLU A 304 9.78 -19.86 -16.64
C GLU A 304 9.07 -18.66 -17.27
N GLU A 305 8.56 -17.74 -16.45
CA GLU A 305 7.81 -16.56 -16.89
C GLU A 305 8.20 -15.30 -16.12
N ARG A 306 7.93 -14.14 -16.75
CA ARG A 306 8.20 -12.81 -16.18
C ARG A 306 6.98 -11.92 -16.30
N PHE A 307 6.57 -11.34 -15.19
CA PHE A 307 5.42 -10.45 -15.12
C PHE A 307 5.86 -9.04 -14.72
N PRO A 308 6.03 -8.13 -15.70
CA PRO A 308 6.32 -6.72 -15.41
C PRO A 308 5.10 -6.05 -14.78
N SER A 309 5.30 -5.34 -13.66
CA SER A 309 4.22 -4.59 -13.01
C SER A 309 3.69 -3.49 -13.94
N GLN A 310 2.36 -3.34 -13.97
CA GLN A 310 1.68 -2.22 -14.63
C GLN A 310 1.47 -1.02 -13.67
N VAL A 311 1.85 -1.18 -12.41
CA VAL A 311 1.70 -0.17 -11.36
C VAL A 311 3.09 0.26 -10.86
N SER A 312 3.28 1.56 -10.76
CA SER A 312 4.54 2.15 -10.27
C SER A 312 4.69 1.98 -8.77
N LEU A 313 5.93 1.83 -8.30
CA LEU A 313 6.25 1.89 -6.87
C LEU A 313 6.06 3.30 -6.30
N MET A 314 6.07 4.33 -7.15
CA MET A 314 5.73 5.69 -6.77
C MET A 314 4.20 5.78 -6.61
N PRO A 315 3.67 6.08 -5.41
CA PRO A 315 2.23 6.14 -5.20
C PRO A 315 1.57 7.27 -6.00
N GLU A 316 0.38 7.01 -6.55
CA GLU A 316 -0.47 8.09 -7.06
C GLU A 316 -0.91 9.04 -5.94
N GLY A 317 -1.36 10.25 -6.26
CA GLY A 317 -2.02 11.14 -5.28
C GLY A 317 -1.18 11.57 -4.07
N LEU A 318 0.15 11.49 -4.16
CA LEU A 318 1.08 12.04 -3.16
C LEU A 318 0.85 13.54 -2.93
N LEU A 319 0.38 14.26 -3.96
CA LEU A 319 0.13 15.71 -3.89
C LEU A 319 -1.22 16.08 -3.28
N ASN A 320 -2.08 15.11 -2.95
CA ASN A 320 -3.48 15.39 -2.61
C ASN A 320 -3.68 16.16 -1.29
N THR A 321 -2.67 16.17 -0.43
CA THR A 321 -2.65 16.91 0.84
C THR A 321 -1.86 18.23 0.75
N CYS A 322 -1.49 18.63 -0.46
CA CYS A 322 -0.79 19.87 -0.74
C CYS A 322 -1.73 20.87 -1.41
N SER A 323 -1.59 22.12 -1.03
CA SER A 323 -2.11 23.26 -1.78
C SER A 323 -1.35 23.42 -3.11
N LYS A 324 -1.90 24.23 -4.02
CA LYS A 324 -1.25 24.54 -5.29
C LYS A 324 0.15 25.14 -5.09
N GLU A 325 0.28 26.13 -4.19
CA GLU A 325 1.55 26.79 -3.91
C GLU A 325 2.61 25.83 -3.37
N GLU A 326 2.21 24.94 -2.45
CA GLU A 326 3.08 23.89 -1.93
C GLU A 326 3.57 22.93 -3.03
N ILE A 327 2.72 22.59 -4.00
CA ILE A 327 3.10 21.76 -5.15
C ILE A 327 4.12 22.51 -6.03
N LEU A 328 3.92 23.81 -6.27
CA LEU A 328 4.87 24.62 -7.04
C LEU A 328 6.20 24.80 -6.31
N ASP A 329 6.20 24.93 -4.99
CA ASP A 329 7.41 24.98 -4.17
C ASP A 329 8.16 23.63 -4.17
N LEU A 330 7.44 22.50 -4.10
CA LEU A 330 8.01 21.17 -4.25
C LEU A 330 8.61 20.96 -5.64
N LEU A 331 7.88 21.32 -6.69
CA LEU A 331 8.36 21.25 -8.08
C LEU A 331 9.56 22.15 -8.30
N HIS A 332 9.56 23.36 -7.73
CA HIS A 332 10.72 24.25 -7.75
C HIS A 332 11.92 23.55 -7.11
N TYR A 333 11.79 23.08 -5.87
CA TYR A 333 12.87 22.40 -5.16
C TYR A 333 13.42 21.18 -5.93
N VAL A 334 12.54 20.38 -6.54
CA VAL A 334 12.94 19.19 -7.31
C VAL A 334 13.60 19.58 -8.64
N LEU A 335 13.10 20.60 -9.35
CA LEU A 335 13.49 20.87 -10.73
C LEU A 335 14.57 21.95 -10.88
N THR A 336 14.81 22.78 -9.86
CA THR A 336 15.82 23.84 -9.92
C THR A 336 17.08 23.47 -9.14
N SER A 337 18.24 23.89 -9.64
CA SER A 337 19.50 23.74 -8.91
C SER A 337 19.52 24.68 -7.70
N PRO A 338 20.14 24.27 -6.57
CA PRO A 338 20.25 25.15 -5.42
C PRO A 338 21.08 26.38 -5.81
N PRO A 339 20.70 27.59 -5.35
CA PRO A 339 21.47 28.79 -5.63
C PRO A 339 22.87 28.64 -5.02
N GLY A 340 23.90 28.55 -5.86
CA GLY A 340 25.32 28.52 -5.45
C GLY A 340 26.12 27.23 -5.73
N GLY A 341 25.53 26.19 -6.34
CA GLY A 341 26.27 24.95 -6.66
C GLY A 341 27.07 25.04 -7.97
N HIS A 342 28.36 25.39 -7.88
CA HIS A 342 29.32 25.11 -8.95
C HIS A 342 29.48 23.59 -9.13
N GLN A 343 29.52 23.17 -10.40
CA GLN A 343 29.90 21.82 -10.81
C GLN A 343 31.32 21.51 -10.31
N HIS A 344 31.48 20.37 -9.65
CA HIS A 344 32.77 19.71 -9.48
C HIS A 344 32.70 18.32 -10.09
#